data_AF-A0AB39AQ97-F1
#
_entry.id   AF-A0AB39AQ97-F1
#
_cell.length_a   1.000
_cell.length_b   1.000
_cell.length_c   1.000
_cell.angle_alpha   90.00
_cell.angle_beta   90.00
_cell.angle_gamma   90.00
#
_symmetry.space_group_name_H-M   'P 1'
#
loop_
_entity.id
_entity.type
_entity.pdbx_description
1 polymer ?
#
loop_
_entity_poly.entity_id
_entity_poly.type
_entity_poly.pdbx_seq_one_letter_code
_entity_poly.pdbx_strand_id
1 'polypeptide(L)'
;MPETFYWIITGPFIIAFLISALCFTRISMKHIEKKMREEGIHEPLWDKGLGIRVSMYGKVIRRQKPAKATVVNDEAILRHARPIDLILARTMHYSFVIMMTLAVYGYFAYDLGERAY
;
A
#
# COMPACT_ATOMS: atom_id res chain seq x y z
N MET A 1 13.00 23.38 -9.61
CA MET A 1 11.53 23.55 -9.81
C MET A 1 11.03 24.45 -8.70
N PRO A 2 10.13 25.43 -8.95
CA PRO A 2 9.54 26.23 -7.89
C PRO A 2 8.86 25.32 -6.85
N GLU A 3 9.03 25.62 -5.57
CA GLU A 3 8.49 24.83 -4.47
C GLU A 3 6.96 24.62 -4.59
N THR A 4 6.24 25.67 -5.00
CA THR A 4 4.79 25.63 -5.24
C THR A 4 4.41 24.58 -6.28
N PHE A 5 5.17 24.48 -7.38
CA PHE A 5 4.94 23.50 -8.43
C PHE A 5 5.21 22.07 -7.95
N TYR A 6 6.24 21.89 -7.12
CA TYR A 6 6.53 20.61 -6.49
C TYR A 6 5.36 20.14 -5.61
N TRP A 7 4.82 21.01 -4.75
CA TRP A 7 3.68 20.64 -3.89
C TRP A 7 2.39 20.36 -4.67
N ILE A 8 2.13 21.08 -5.77
CA ILE A 8 0.99 20.81 -6.64
C ILE A 8 1.08 19.42 -7.28
N ILE A 9 2.28 18.97 -7.64
CA ILE A 9 2.50 17.65 -8.23
C ILE A 9 2.47 16.57 -7.15
N THR A 10 3.13 16.77 -6.01
CA THR A 10 3.31 15.72 -4.99
C THR A 10 2.08 15.55 -4.08
N GLY A 11 1.42 16.65 -3.71
CA GLY A 11 0.31 16.68 -2.76
C GLY A 11 -0.83 15.71 -3.11
N PRO A 12 -1.31 15.66 -4.36
CA PRO A 12 -2.35 14.70 -4.76
C PRO A 12 -1.98 13.24 -4.52
N PHE A 13 -0.71 12.85 -4.70
CA PHE A 13 -0.29 11.47 -4.48
C PHE A 13 -0.18 11.12 -3.00
N ILE A 14 0.21 12.08 -2.15
CA ILE A 14 0.20 11.92 -0.69
C ILE A 14 -1.25 11.67 -0.23
N ILE A 15 -2.19 12.52 -0.65
CA ILE A 15 -3.60 12.39 -0.30
C ILE A 15 -4.17 11.05 -0.82
N ALA A 16 -3.88 10.71 -2.08
CA ALA A 16 -4.31 9.45 -2.67
C ALA A 16 -3.77 8.24 -1.89
N PHE A 17 -2.50 8.27 -1.46
CA PHE A 17 -1.92 7.21 -0.64
C PHE A 17 -2.61 7.10 0.71
N LEU A 18 -2.80 8.20 1.43
CA LEU A 18 -3.45 8.19 2.74
C LEU A 18 -4.88 7.67 2.67
N ILE A 19 -5.68 8.16 1.73
CA ILE A 19 -7.08 7.72 1.54
C ILE A 19 -7.12 6.25 1.15
N SER A 20 -6.33 5.84 0.16
CA SER A 20 -6.35 4.45 -0.30
C SER A 20 -5.80 3.46 0.73
N ALA A 21 -4.80 3.83 1.54
CA ALA A 21 -4.32 3.02 2.66
C ALA A 21 -5.38 2.84 3.74
N LEU A 22 -6.10 3.93 4.10
CA LEU A 22 -7.22 3.86 5.04
C LEU A 22 -8.36 2.99 4.50
N CYS A 23 -8.78 3.21 3.25
CA CYS A 23 -9.82 2.42 2.60
C CYS A 23 -9.43 0.95 2.48
N PHE A 24 -8.22 0.64 2.03
CA PHE A 24 -7.74 -0.75 1.91
C PHE A 24 -7.75 -1.46 3.27
N THR A 25 -7.27 -0.80 4.32
CA THR A 25 -7.26 -1.38 5.68
C THR A 25 -8.68 -1.58 6.22
N ARG A 26 -9.56 -0.59 6.06
CA ARG A 26 -10.91 -0.60 6.67
C ARG A 26 -11.94 -1.40 5.88
N ILE A 27 -11.79 -1.48 4.56
CA ILE A 27 -12.77 -2.11 3.65
C ILE A 27 -12.27 -3.48 3.19
N SER A 28 -11.03 -3.57 2.70
CA SER A 28 -10.49 -4.80 2.13
C SER A 28 -9.99 -5.74 3.20
N MET A 29 -9.01 -5.32 4.00
CA MET A 29 -8.41 -6.20 5.02
C MET A 29 -9.43 -6.61 6.07
N LYS A 30 -10.23 -5.68 6.60
CA LYS A 30 -11.28 -6.01 7.57
C LYS A 30 -12.27 -7.05 7.03
N HIS A 31 -12.62 -6.97 5.74
CA HIS A 31 -13.49 -7.95 5.09
C HIS A 31 -12.81 -9.32 4.97
N ILE A 32 -11.60 -9.36 4.42
CA ILE A 32 -10.83 -10.59 4.20
C ILE A 32 -10.53 -11.27 5.53
N GLU A 33 -10.04 -10.54 6.54
CA GLU A 33 -9.75 -11.09 7.87
C GLU A 33 -11.01 -11.58 8.58
N LYS A 34 -12.17 -10.93 8.37
CA LYS A 34 -13.44 -11.45 8.90
C LYS A 34 -13.78 -12.81 8.27
N LYS A 35 -13.68 -12.92 6.95
CA LYS A 35 -13.94 -14.17 6.21
C LYS A 35 -12.94 -15.28 6.55
N MET A 36 -11.66 -14.94 6.72
CA MET A 36 -10.65 -15.88 7.18
C MET A 36 -10.96 -16.40 8.59
N ARG A 37 -11.40 -15.53 9.51
CA ARG A 37 -11.81 -15.94 10.86
C ARG A 37 -13.02 -16.88 10.86
N GLU A 38 -13.97 -16.68 9.95
CA GLU A 38 -15.13 -17.59 9.78
C GLU A 38 -14.66 -19.02 9.40
N GLU A 39 -13.47 -19.17 8.81
CA GLU A 39 -12.85 -20.45 8.47
C GLU A 39 -11.84 -20.96 9.52
N GLY A 40 -11.74 -20.28 10.67
CA GLY A 40 -10.76 -20.60 11.71
C GLY A 40 -9.33 -20.17 11.39
N ILE A 41 -9.13 -19.37 10.34
CA ILE A 41 -7.82 -18.85 9.94
C ILE A 41 -7.64 -17.47 10.59
N HIS A 42 -6.68 -17.36 11.51
CA HIS A 42 -6.37 -16.10 12.18
C HIS A 42 -5.36 -15.25 11.40
N GLU A 43 -5.42 -13.93 11.59
CA GLU A 43 -4.40 -13.03 11.06
C GLU A 43 -2.99 -13.35 11.61
N PRO A 44 -1.93 -12.94 10.90
CA PRO A 44 -0.57 -13.24 11.33
C PRO A 44 -0.23 -12.61 12.69
N LEU A 45 0.10 -13.45 13.67
CA LEU A 45 0.40 -13.04 15.06
C LEU A 45 1.64 -12.13 15.18
N TRP A 46 2.56 -12.21 14.23
CA TRP A 46 3.80 -11.43 14.23
C TRP A 46 3.56 -9.93 13.97
N ASP A 47 2.46 -9.57 13.32
CA ASP A 47 2.20 -8.17 12.96
C ASP A 47 1.71 -7.35 14.16
N LYS A 48 1.01 -7.96 15.14
CA LYS A 48 0.49 -7.31 16.38
C LYS A 48 -0.11 -5.89 16.22
N GLY A 49 -0.57 -5.51 15.02
CA GLY A 49 -1.09 -4.17 14.73
C GLY A 49 -0.07 -3.13 14.26
N LEU A 50 1.19 -3.51 14.01
CA LEU A 50 2.23 -2.66 13.41
C LEU A 50 1.89 -2.21 11.98
N GLY A 51 0.98 -2.92 11.30
CA GLY A 51 0.51 -2.57 9.97
C GLY A 51 1.42 -3.04 8.83
N ILE A 52 2.46 -3.82 9.13
CA ILE A 52 3.35 -4.40 8.12
C ILE A 52 2.55 -5.37 7.23
N ARG A 53 1.58 -6.10 7.81
CA ARG A 53 0.71 -7.02 7.05
C ARG A 53 -0.12 -6.33 5.97
N VAL A 54 -0.40 -5.02 6.10
CA VAL A 54 -1.14 -4.25 5.09
C VAL A 54 -0.44 -4.32 3.74
N SER A 55 0.88 -4.10 3.74
CA SER A 55 1.71 -4.17 2.54
C SER A 55 1.73 -5.58 1.93
N MET A 56 1.74 -6.61 2.77
CA MET A 56 1.73 -8.02 2.35
C MET A 56 0.40 -8.39 1.69
N TYR A 57 -0.73 -8.06 2.32
CA TYR A 57 -2.07 -8.27 1.73
C TYR A 57 -2.18 -7.58 0.38
N GLY A 58 -1.76 -6.31 0.30
CA GLY A 58 -1.74 -5.56 -0.96
C GLY A 58 -0.86 -6.20 -2.03
N LYS A 59 0.28 -6.81 -1.65
CA LYS A 59 1.16 -7.54 -2.58
C LYS A 59 0.50 -8.83 -3.08
N VAL A 60 -0.08 -9.64 -2.18
CA VAL A 60 -0.76 -10.89 -2.52
C VAL A 60 -1.91 -10.63 -3.49
N ILE A 61 -2.79 -9.69 -3.14
CA ILE A 61 -3.96 -9.34 -3.96
C ILE A 61 -3.51 -8.83 -5.33
N ARG A 62 -2.51 -7.96 -5.42
CA ARG A 62 -2.01 -7.50 -6.75
C ARG A 62 -1.39 -8.60 -7.59
N ARG A 63 -0.73 -9.57 -6.95
CA ARG A 63 -0.10 -10.71 -7.64
C ARG A 63 -1.14 -11.68 -8.21
N GLN A 64 -2.35 -11.72 -7.62
CA GLN A 64 -3.46 -12.60 -8.06
C GLN A 64 -3.11 -14.10 -8.10
N LYS A 65 -1.98 -14.49 -7.50
CA LYS A 65 -1.48 -15.86 -7.45
C LYS A 65 -0.80 -16.11 -6.10
N PRO A 66 -0.95 -17.29 -5.50
CA PRO A 66 -0.21 -17.64 -4.30
C PRO A 66 1.28 -17.79 -4.62
N ALA A 67 2.16 -17.43 -3.68
CA ALA A 67 3.59 -17.68 -3.77
C ALA A 67 4.00 -18.77 -2.77
N LYS A 68 5.03 -19.55 -3.13
CA LYS A 68 5.46 -20.74 -2.36
C LYS A 68 5.97 -20.44 -0.96
N ALA A 69 6.48 -19.23 -0.73
CA ALA A 69 7.06 -18.82 0.54
C ALA A 69 6.56 -17.42 0.90
N THR A 70 5.47 -17.36 1.66
CA THR A 70 4.93 -16.11 2.19
C THR A 70 4.64 -16.23 3.67
N VAL A 71 4.77 -15.10 4.36
CA VAL A 71 4.53 -14.97 5.81
C VAL A 71 3.03 -14.76 6.14
N VAL A 72 2.18 -14.80 5.13
CA VAL A 72 0.72 -14.66 5.21
C VAL A 72 0.07 -15.80 4.42
N ASN A 73 -1.15 -16.20 4.76
CA ASN A 73 -1.86 -17.24 4.02
C ASN A 73 -2.40 -16.69 2.70
N ASP A 74 -1.61 -16.79 1.63
CA ASP A 74 -1.95 -16.24 0.31
C ASP A 74 -3.24 -16.82 -0.27
N GLU A 75 -3.45 -18.12 -0.12
CA GLU A 75 -4.61 -18.82 -0.68
C GLU A 75 -5.90 -18.34 -0.02
N ALA A 76 -5.89 -18.21 1.32
CA ALA A 76 -7.04 -17.69 2.06
C ALA A 76 -7.33 -16.22 1.72
N ILE A 77 -6.29 -15.40 1.56
CA ILE A 77 -6.44 -14.00 1.15
C ILE A 77 -7.08 -13.91 -0.24
N LEU A 78 -6.58 -14.68 -1.21
CA LEU A 78 -7.07 -14.65 -2.59
C LEU A 78 -8.49 -15.23 -2.72
N ARG A 79 -8.83 -16.25 -1.93
CA ARG A 79 -10.17 -16.85 -1.90
C ARG A 79 -11.25 -15.83 -1.52
N HIS A 80 -10.94 -14.89 -0.63
CA HIS A 80 -11.87 -13.88 -0.13
C HIS A 80 -11.66 -12.48 -0.73
N ALA A 81 -10.69 -12.33 -1.63
CA ALA A 81 -10.43 -11.05 -2.27
C ALA A 81 -11.52 -10.74 -3.31
N ARG A 82 -12.05 -9.52 -3.27
CA ARG A 82 -13.03 -9.01 -4.23
C ARG A 82 -12.35 -8.13 -5.29
N PRO A 83 -12.99 -7.86 -6.43
CA PRO A 83 -12.45 -6.94 -7.44
C PRO A 83 -12.10 -5.54 -6.91
N ILE A 84 -12.91 -5.00 -5.99
CA ILE A 84 -12.64 -3.71 -5.34
C ILE A 84 -11.34 -3.72 -4.52
N ASP A 85 -11.00 -4.87 -3.92
CA ASP A 85 -9.79 -5.00 -3.10
C ASP A 85 -8.53 -4.94 -3.97
N LEU A 86 -8.62 -5.41 -5.22
CA LEU A 86 -7.55 -5.25 -6.22
C LEU A 86 -7.37 -3.79 -6.63
N ILE A 87 -8.47 -3.05 -6.84
CA ILE A 87 -8.42 -1.63 -7.17
C ILE A 87 -7.77 -0.86 -6.01
N LEU A 88 -8.25 -1.07 -4.79
CA LEU A 88 -7.71 -0.42 -3.59
C LEU A 88 -6.22 -0.75 -3.37
N ALA A 89 -5.83 -2.03 -3.53
CA ALA A 89 -4.43 -2.44 -3.41
C ALA A 89 -3.52 -1.78 -4.47
N ARG A 90 -3.99 -1.64 -5.71
CA ARG A 90 -3.27 -0.97 -6.80
C ARG A 90 -3.15 0.52 -6.52
N THR A 91 -4.25 1.20 -6.18
CA THR A 91 -4.25 2.62 -5.87
C THR A 91 -3.30 2.93 -4.72
N MET A 92 -3.36 2.17 -3.64
CA MET A 92 -2.45 2.31 -2.50
C MET A 92 -0.99 2.11 -2.90
N HIS A 93 -0.69 1.06 -3.68
CA HIS A 93 0.69 0.80 -4.07
C HIS A 93 1.25 1.84 -5.04
N TYR A 94 0.53 2.19 -6.09
CA TYR A 94 1.02 3.13 -7.09
C TYR A 94 1.13 4.55 -6.55
N SER A 95 0.16 5.00 -5.75
CA SER A 95 0.27 6.30 -5.06
C SER A 95 1.48 6.35 -4.13
N PHE A 96 1.76 5.27 -3.38
CA PHE A 96 2.97 5.16 -2.56
C PHE A 96 4.27 5.23 -3.39
N VAL A 97 4.36 4.45 -4.46
CA VAL A 97 5.57 4.41 -5.31
C VAL A 97 5.81 5.77 -5.98
N ILE A 98 4.76 6.42 -6.49
CA ILE A 98 4.88 7.74 -7.11
C ILE A 98 5.28 8.79 -6.06
N MET A 99 4.63 8.79 -4.89
CA MET A 99 4.97 9.67 -3.78
C MET A 99 6.44 9.51 -3.36
N MET A 100 6.92 8.29 -3.20
CA MET A 100 8.33 8.02 -2.85
C MET A 100 9.29 8.44 -3.94
N THR A 101 8.96 8.20 -5.21
CA THR A 101 9.80 8.62 -6.34
C THR A 101 9.92 10.14 -6.40
N LEU A 102 8.81 10.85 -6.21
CA LEU A 102 8.79 12.32 -6.19
C LEU A 102 9.53 12.89 -4.97
N ALA A 103 9.42 12.24 -3.81
CA ALA A 103 10.15 12.64 -2.61
C ALA A 103 11.67 12.51 -2.78
N VAL A 104 12.14 11.38 -3.34
CA VAL A 104 13.55 11.17 -3.65
C VAL A 104 14.05 12.18 -4.68
N TYR A 105 13.26 12.40 -5.74
CA TYR A 105 13.58 13.42 -6.74
C TYR A 105 13.66 14.82 -6.12
N GLY A 106 12.71 15.19 -5.26
CA GLY A 106 12.69 16.47 -4.56
C GLY A 106 13.92 16.67 -3.68
N TYR A 107 14.34 15.64 -2.94
CA TYR A 107 15.55 15.67 -2.12
C TYR A 107 16.81 15.95 -2.95
N PHE A 108 17.03 15.19 -4.02
CA PHE A 108 18.21 15.39 -4.86
C PHE A 108 18.16 16.72 -5.63
N ALA A 109 16.99 17.12 -6.13
CA ALA A 109 16.84 18.40 -6.83
C ALA A 109 17.09 19.60 -5.90
N TYR A 110 16.77 19.47 -4.61
CA TYR A 110 17.06 20.47 -3.59
C TYR A 110 18.57 20.52 -3.25
N ASP A 111 19.19 19.38 -2.93
CA ASP A 111 20.64 19.28 -2.61
C ASP A 111 21.53 19.71 -3.78
N LEU A 112 21.21 19.32 -5.02
CA LEU A 112 21.91 19.81 -6.22
C LEU A 112 21.72 21.31 -6.44
N GLY A 113 20.56 21.86 -6.06
CA GLY A 113 20.27 23.28 -6.14
C GLY A 113 21.13 24.08 -5.16
N GLU A 114 21.24 23.65 -3.91
CA GLU A 114 22.09 24.30 -2.89
C GLU A 114 23.58 24.23 -3.22
N ARG A 115 24.06 23.18 -3.89
CA ARG A 115 25.48 23.06 -4.29
C ARG A 115 25.89 23.87 -5.51
N ALA A 116 24.92 24.34 -6.30
CA ALA A 116 25.17 25.09 -7.53
C ALA A 116 25.23 26.61 -7.31
N TYR A 117 24.91 27.09 -6.11
CA TYR A 117 24.99 28.49 -5.67
C TYR A 117 25.95 28.62 -4.49
#